data_AF-A0A969D9A3-F1
#
_entry.id   AF-A0A969D9A3-F1
#
_cell.length_a   1.000
_cell.length_b   1.000
_cell.length_c   1.000
_cell.angle_alpha   90.00
_cell.angle_beta   90.00
_cell.angle_gamma   90.00
#
_symmetry.space_group_name_H-M   'P 1'
#
loop_
_entity.id
_entity.type
_entity.pdbx_description
1 polymer ?
#
loop_
_entity_poly.entity_id
_entity_poly.type
_entity_poly.pdbx_seq_one_letter_code
_entity_poly.pdbx_strand_id
1 'polypeptide(L)'
;MINVIGQRLSRTQIAVAVIALLVTLLIQWPAVANSLPPPTLTWLTFSYETNPAALEGLQLAQCNDDACQQPTLVAQHGKCTRSGCLSAAEPVQDFRCQGRTCLLAEEGMTGNSILAEGGSFKLIGQFADRVRQSPVAQVNTLGGFLRRNWRVTVSATELRVAEDSGLLTKQGSGLLYWGSFGLTLLLELAVASAYLKKLQANAAVVQRTLISLGLVQFVSYPVVWHFVEIASPFQFLSVRVFAFVCLGIAVLYGLLLLPARKAPERRLVQLSLALWIFLFGAGIVVAVLFSYGPRIPLESGLWPRPVAVAVMEFFAIAYEAAMLKLLSRKALTWQQSGSLSLLTNLASWLLGSLFLAVGGVRSIV
;
A
#
# COMPACT_ATOMS: atom_id res chain seq x y z
N MET A 1 36.97 13.76 -53.70
CA MET A 1 36.58 14.52 -52.50
C MET A 1 35.52 13.73 -51.74
N ILE A 2 35.93 12.90 -50.77
CA ILE A 2 35.05 12.42 -49.70
C ILE A 2 35.92 12.45 -48.44
N ASN A 3 36.02 13.62 -47.83
CA ASN A 3 36.75 13.82 -46.59
C ASN A 3 35.71 13.88 -45.46
N VAL A 4 35.11 12.72 -45.15
CA VAL A 4 34.10 12.63 -44.08
C VAL A 4 34.78 12.16 -42.80
N ILE A 5 35.25 13.17 -42.06
CA ILE A 5 34.95 13.37 -40.64
C ILE A 5 35.15 12.11 -39.76
N GLY A 6 36.40 11.88 -39.37
CA GLY A 6 36.76 11.06 -38.21
C GLY A 6 36.53 11.83 -36.90
N GLN A 7 35.30 12.28 -36.63
CA GLN A 7 34.97 12.80 -35.30
C GLN A 7 34.93 11.62 -34.32
N ARG A 8 35.92 11.56 -33.42
CA ARG A 8 35.92 10.62 -32.31
C ARG A 8 34.70 10.91 -31.44
N LEU A 9 33.74 9.98 -31.45
CA LEU A 9 32.60 10.01 -30.54
C LEU A 9 33.12 10.09 -29.10
N SER A 10 32.58 11.04 -28.34
CA SER A 10 32.88 11.17 -26.92
C SER A 10 32.41 9.93 -26.16
N ARG A 11 33.08 9.60 -25.04
CA ARG A 11 32.68 8.48 -24.17
C ARG A 11 31.20 8.55 -23.76
N THR A 12 30.67 9.76 -23.62
CA THR A 12 29.26 10.05 -23.33
C THR A 12 28.35 9.65 -24.48
N GLN A 13 28.70 9.95 -25.73
CA GLN A 13 27.91 9.54 -26.90
C GLN A 13 27.89 8.02 -27.07
N ILE A 14 29.01 7.34 -26.81
CA ILE A 14 29.08 5.87 -26.84
C ILE A 14 28.17 5.28 -25.75
N ALA A 15 28.24 5.80 -24.52
CA ALA A 15 27.38 5.34 -23.43
C ALA A 15 25.88 5.55 -23.72
N VAL A 16 25.50 6.72 -24.26
CA VAL A 16 24.12 7.01 -24.66
C VAL A 16 23.66 6.08 -25.78
N ALA A 17 24.50 5.82 -26.80
CA ALA A 17 24.17 4.90 -27.88
C ALA A 17 23.99 3.45 -27.37
N VAL A 18 24.84 3.00 -26.44
CA VAL A 18 24.73 1.68 -25.83
C VAL A 18 23.45 1.57 -24.98
N ILE A 19 23.12 2.59 -24.18
CA ILE A 19 21.89 2.62 -23.40
C ILE A 19 20.67 2.60 -24.33
N ALA A 20 20.67 3.41 -25.39
CA ALA A 20 19.58 3.46 -26.36
C ALA A 20 19.40 2.12 -27.08
N LEU A 21 20.50 1.46 -27.45
CA LEU A 21 20.49 0.12 -28.04
C LEU A 21 19.96 -0.94 -27.06
N LEU A 22 20.39 -0.91 -25.79
CA LEU A 22 19.88 -1.83 -24.77
C LEU A 22 18.38 -1.62 -24.52
N VAL A 23 17.93 -0.37 -24.46
CA VAL A 23 16.50 -0.02 -24.31
C VAL A 23 15.70 -0.50 -25.52
N THR A 24 16.18 -0.27 -26.74
CA THR A 24 15.50 -0.77 -27.95
C THR A 24 15.47 -2.29 -28.01
N LEU A 25 16.57 -2.97 -27.67
CA LEU A 25 16.60 -4.44 -27.57
C LEU A 25 15.62 -4.97 -26.52
N LEU A 26 15.48 -4.29 -25.38
CA LEU A 26 14.49 -4.64 -24.35
C LEU A 26 13.04 -4.42 -24.82
N ILE A 27 12.78 -3.40 -25.66
CA ILE A 27 11.46 -3.13 -26.24
C ILE A 27 11.06 -4.16 -27.31
N GLN A 28 12.04 -4.76 -28.00
CA GLN A 28 11.81 -5.72 -29.10
C GLN A 28 11.49 -7.14 -28.62
N TRP A 29 11.61 -7.44 -27.32
CA TRP A 29 11.17 -8.73 -26.80
C TRP A 29 9.65 -8.73 -26.80
N PRO A 30 8.97 -9.60 -27.59
CA PRO A 30 7.54 -9.75 -27.46
C PRO A 30 7.30 -10.20 -26.02
N ALA A 31 6.78 -9.28 -25.21
CA ALA A 31 6.25 -9.61 -23.90
C ALA A 31 4.99 -10.44 -24.17
N VAL A 32 5.18 -11.74 -24.38
CA VAL A 32 4.09 -12.71 -24.33
C VAL A 32 3.69 -12.76 -22.87
N ALA A 33 2.80 -11.84 -22.50
CA ALA A 33 2.19 -11.78 -21.17
C ALA A 33 1.25 -12.97 -21.03
N ASN A 34 1.81 -14.17 -20.88
CA ASN A 34 1.08 -15.38 -20.55
C ASN A 34 0.76 -15.40 -19.05
N SER A 35 0.24 -14.28 -18.53
CA SER A 35 -0.31 -14.24 -17.19
C SER A 35 -1.77 -14.62 -17.28
N LEU A 36 -2.17 -15.61 -16.48
CA LEU A 36 -3.57 -15.86 -16.20
C LEU A 36 -4.25 -14.55 -15.77
N PRO A 37 -5.53 -14.33 -16.12
CA PRO A 37 -6.26 -13.17 -15.64
C PRO A 37 -6.23 -13.14 -14.11
N PRO A 38 -6.17 -11.94 -13.51
CA PRO A 38 -6.20 -11.82 -12.05
C PRO A 38 -7.49 -12.43 -11.50
N PRO A 39 -7.44 -13.07 -10.31
CA PRO A 39 -8.62 -13.67 -9.71
C PRO A 39 -9.66 -12.59 -9.35
N THR A 40 -10.93 -12.96 -9.35
CA THR A 40 -12.00 -12.09 -8.87
C THR A 40 -11.95 -12.08 -7.34
N LEU A 41 -11.85 -10.88 -6.76
CA LEU A 41 -11.75 -10.68 -5.32
C LEU A 41 -13.04 -10.09 -4.77
N THR A 42 -13.71 -10.81 -3.87
CA THR A 42 -14.91 -10.35 -3.18
C THR A 42 -14.59 -10.08 -1.71
N TRP A 43 -14.66 -8.81 -1.34
CA TRP A 43 -14.39 -8.31 0.00
C TRP A 43 -15.69 -8.14 0.77
N LEU A 44 -15.72 -8.64 2.00
CA LEU A 44 -16.85 -8.53 2.92
C LEU A 44 -16.37 -7.82 4.18
N THR A 45 -16.87 -6.61 4.44
CA THR A 45 -16.49 -5.80 5.60
C THR A 45 -17.64 -5.71 6.61
N PHE A 46 -17.40 -6.20 7.81
CA PHE A 46 -18.38 -6.32 8.89
C PHE A 46 -18.46 -5.03 9.73
N SER A 47 -19.68 -4.49 9.87
CA SER A 47 -20.02 -3.36 10.75
C SER A 47 -21.01 -3.83 11.80
N TYR A 48 -20.73 -3.64 13.08
CA TYR A 48 -21.57 -4.13 14.17
C TYR A 48 -22.41 -2.98 14.75
N GLU A 49 -23.74 -3.16 14.82
CA GLU A 49 -24.64 -2.16 15.42
C GLU A 49 -24.59 -2.18 16.95
N THR A 50 -24.28 -3.34 17.52
CA THR A 50 -24.17 -3.59 18.97
C THR A 50 -22.81 -4.19 19.30
N ASN A 51 -22.55 -4.48 20.58
CA ASN A 51 -21.29 -5.09 21.01
C ASN A 51 -20.96 -6.32 20.14
N PRO A 52 -19.76 -6.37 19.52
CA PRO A 52 -19.44 -7.39 18.56
C PRO A 52 -19.36 -8.76 19.25
N ALA A 53 -20.33 -9.64 18.96
CA ALA A 53 -20.17 -11.06 19.23
C ALA A 53 -19.05 -11.60 18.33
N ALA A 54 -18.18 -12.44 18.87
CA ALA A 54 -17.11 -13.05 18.09
C ALA A 54 -17.70 -13.94 16.97
N LEU A 55 -17.22 -13.75 15.74
CA LEU A 55 -17.56 -14.58 14.59
C LEU A 55 -16.78 -15.91 14.70
N GLU A 56 -17.49 -17.02 14.85
CA GLU A 56 -16.92 -18.37 14.97
C GLU A 56 -16.83 -19.08 13.61
N GLY A 57 -17.76 -18.77 12.71
CA GLY A 57 -17.79 -19.30 11.36
C GLY A 57 -18.65 -18.46 10.44
N LEU A 58 -18.33 -18.46 9.15
CA LEU A 58 -19.04 -17.72 8.12
C LEU A 58 -19.16 -18.58 6.88
N GLN A 59 -20.36 -18.72 6.35
CA GLN A 59 -20.67 -19.45 5.14
C GLN A 59 -21.24 -18.49 4.09
N LEU A 60 -20.81 -18.68 2.85
CA LEU A 60 -21.40 -18.07 1.67
C LEU A 60 -22.15 -19.17 0.91
N ALA A 61 -23.45 -18.96 0.74
CA ALA A 61 -24.33 -19.86 0.03
C ALA A 61 -24.79 -19.23 -1.29
N GLN A 62 -24.67 -19.97 -2.38
CA GLN A 62 -25.27 -19.60 -3.66
C GLN A 62 -26.75 -19.95 -3.64
N CYS A 63 -27.57 -19.04 -4.18
CA CYS A 63 -29.01 -19.18 -4.28
C CYS A 63 -29.40 -19.20 -5.76
N ASN A 64 -30.24 -20.16 -6.14
CA ASN A 64 -30.75 -20.28 -7.51
C ASN A 64 -32.00 -19.41 -7.75
N ASP A 65 -32.64 -18.95 -6.67
CA ASP A 65 -33.85 -18.14 -6.67
C ASP A 65 -33.84 -17.12 -5.52
N ASP A 66 -34.73 -16.12 -5.59
CA ASP A 66 -34.87 -15.07 -4.57
C ASP A 66 -35.30 -15.62 -3.20
N ALA A 67 -35.90 -16.82 -3.17
CA ALA A 67 -36.32 -17.49 -1.95
C ALA A 67 -35.19 -18.31 -1.30
N CYS A 68 -34.12 -18.61 -2.04
CA CYS A 68 -33.00 -19.46 -1.66
C CYS A 68 -33.43 -20.77 -0.99
N GLN A 69 -34.36 -21.51 -1.61
CA GLN A 69 -34.92 -22.74 -1.02
C GLN A 69 -33.90 -23.90 -0.99
N GLN A 70 -33.00 -23.93 -1.96
CA GLN A 70 -31.92 -24.93 -2.09
C GLN A 70 -30.56 -24.23 -2.09
N PRO A 71 -30.09 -23.73 -0.94
CA PRO A 71 -28.81 -23.05 -0.85
C PRO A 71 -27.66 -24.05 -1.04
N THR A 72 -26.75 -23.75 -1.97
CA THR A 72 -25.52 -24.50 -2.15
C THR A 72 -24.40 -23.82 -1.39
N LEU A 73 -23.74 -24.53 -0.47
CA LEU A 73 -22.58 -23.98 0.25
C LEU A 73 -21.40 -23.85 -0.72
N VAL A 74 -20.86 -22.63 -0.84
CA VAL A 74 -19.78 -22.31 -1.77
C VAL A 74 -18.46 -22.11 -1.04
N ALA A 75 -18.49 -21.28 0.00
CA ALA A 75 -17.31 -20.81 0.70
C ALA A 75 -17.56 -20.82 2.22
N GLN A 76 -16.56 -21.17 3.02
CA GLN A 76 -16.68 -21.24 4.47
C GLN A 76 -15.38 -20.85 5.14
N HIS A 77 -15.50 -19.97 6.13
CA HIS A 77 -14.47 -19.66 7.10
C HIS A 77 -14.87 -20.22 8.47
N GLY A 78 -13.93 -20.78 9.21
CA GLY A 78 -14.17 -21.26 10.57
C GLY A 78 -15.17 -22.43 10.67
N LYS A 79 -15.76 -22.61 11.86
CA LYS A 79 -16.69 -23.71 12.15
C LYS A 79 -18.12 -23.19 12.18
N CYS A 80 -18.96 -23.68 11.26
CA CYS A 80 -20.41 -23.46 11.29
C CYS A 80 -21.10 -24.81 11.51
N THR A 81 -21.46 -25.11 12.76
CA THR A 81 -22.03 -26.41 13.17
C THR A 81 -23.37 -26.29 13.89
N ARG A 82 -23.78 -25.07 14.26
CA ARG A 82 -25.06 -24.83 14.93
C ARG A 82 -26.24 -24.99 13.97
N SER A 83 -27.43 -25.17 14.55
CA SER A 83 -28.69 -25.18 13.80
C SER A 83 -28.84 -23.90 12.97
N GLY A 84 -28.99 -24.06 11.65
CA GLY A 84 -29.06 -22.95 10.69
C GLY A 84 -27.81 -22.78 9.83
N CYS A 85 -26.71 -23.48 10.12
CA CYS A 85 -25.57 -23.65 9.22
C CYS A 85 -25.88 -24.72 8.15
N LEU A 86 -25.29 -24.58 6.97
CA LEU A 86 -25.36 -25.57 5.90
C LEU A 86 -24.30 -26.66 6.13
N SER A 87 -24.63 -27.89 5.75
CA SER A 87 -23.66 -29.00 5.72
C SER A 87 -22.97 -29.06 4.36
N ALA A 88 -21.64 -29.14 4.35
CA ALA A 88 -20.87 -29.25 3.11
C ALA A 88 -20.96 -30.68 2.54
N ALA A 89 -21.37 -30.81 1.28
CA ALA A 89 -21.25 -32.09 0.54
C ALA A 89 -19.93 -32.17 -0.28
N GLU A 90 -19.35 -31.02 -0.62
CA GLU A 90 -18.20 -30.86 -1.52
C GLU A 90 -17.12 -29.93 -0.93
N PRO A 91 -15.89 -29.93 -1.50
CA PRO A 91 -14.84 -29.03 -1.05
C PRO A 91 -15.27 -27.57 -1.22
N VAL A 92 -15.29 -26.87 -0.10
CA VAL A 92 -15.69 -25.47 0.02
C VAL A 92 -14.49 -24.59 -0.37
N GLN A 93 -14.72 -23.53 -1.15
CA GLN A 93 -13.67 -22.60 -1.55
C GLN A 93 -13.02 -21.90 -0.35
N ASP A 94 -11.75 -21.50 -0.53
CA ASP A 94 -10.97 -20.82 0.49
C ASP A 94 -11.55 -19.43 0.78
N PHE A 95 -12.04 -19.28 2.01
CA PHE A 95 -12.65 -18.07 2.50
C PHE A 95 -11.93 -17.62 3.77
N ARG A 96 -11.21 -16.51 3.63
CA ARG A 96 -10.25 -16.05 4.64
C ARG A 96 -10.81 -14.85 5.37
N CYS A 97 -10.72 -14.83 6.69
CA CYS A 97 -11.26 -13.75 7.52
C CYS A 97 -10.25 -13.31 8.57
N GLN A 98 -10.04 -12.00 8.66
CA GLN A 98 -9.21 -11.39 9.70
C GLN A 98 -9.93 -10.15 10.26
N GLY A 99 -10.23 -10.19 11.56
CA GLY A 99 -10.90 -9.08 12.26
C GLY A 99 -12.31 -8.84 11.72
N ARG A 100 -12.51 -7.72 11.01
CA ARG A 100 -13.81 -7.34 10.43
C ARG A 100 -13.88 -7.53 8.92
N THR A 101 -12.87 -8.15 8.31
CA THR A 101 -12.81 -8.28 6.86
C THR A 101 -12.66 -9.74 6.49
N CYS A 102 -13.45 -10.18 5.51
CA CYS A 102 -13.31 -11.46 4.86
C CYS A 102 -13.05 -11.26 3.36
N LEU A 103 -12.29 -12.18 2.78
CA LEU A 103 -11.92 -12.20 1.38
C LEU A 103 -12.25 -13.58 0.79
N LEU A 104 -13.06 -13.57 -0.26
CA LEU A 104 -13.23 -14.68 -1.18
C LEU A 104 -12.41 -14.38 -2.44
N ALA A 105 -11.51 -15.29 -2.80
CA ALA A 105 -10.71 -15.21 -4.01
C ALA A 105 -11.10 -16.35 -4.95
N GLU A 106 -11.72 -16.01 -6.08
CA GLU A 106 -12.13 -17.00 -7.08
C GLU A 106 -10.99 -17.20 -8.09
N GLU A 107 -10.36 -18.38 -8.06
CA GLU A 107 -9.35 -18.78 -9.05
C GLU A 107 -10.05 -19.38 -10.28
N GLY A 108 -10.13 -18.64 -11.40
CA GLY A 108 -10.70 -19.23 -12.61
C GLY A 108 -10.75 -18.33 -13.85
N MET A 109 -10.36 -18.90 -14.99
CA MET A 109 -10.61 -18.37 -16.35
C MET A 109 -11.99 -18.78 -16.91
N THR A 110 -12.73 -19.63 -16.21
CA THR A 110 -13.81 -20.42 -16.81
C THR A 110 -15.16 -19.71 -16.92
N GLY A 111 -15.24 -18.39 -16.69
CA GLY A 111 -16.50 -17.63 -16.78
C GLY A 111 -17.54 -18.00 -15.71
N ASN A 112 -17.31 -19.07 -14.95
CA ASN A 112 -18.18 -19.56 -13.88
C ASN A 112 -17.75 -18.98 -12.54
N SER A 113 -17.73 -17.64 -12.43
CA SER A 113 -17.70 -17.00 -11.11
C SER A 113 -18.94 -17.48 -10.35
N ILE A 114 -18.78 -17.91 -9.09
CA ILE A 114 -19.93 -18.34 -8.28
C ILE A 114 -20.88 -17.15 -8.11
N LEU A 115 -20.28 -15.99 -7.91
CA LEU A 115 -20.96 -14.72 -7.91
C LEU A 115 -20.99 -14.15 -9.34
N ALA A 116 -21.35 -14.94 -10.36
CA ALA A 116 -21.51 -14.39 -11.71
C ALA A 116 -22.53 -13.24 -11.73
N GLU A 117 -22.44 -12.41 -12.76
CA GLU A 117 -23.43 -11.37 -13.05
C GLU A 117 -24.86 -11.92 -13.00
N GLY A 118 -25.75 -11.27 -12.24
CA GLY A 118 -27.13 -11.73 -12.06
C GLY A 118 -27.29 -12.94 -11.13
N GLY A 119 -26.20 -13.41 -10.52
CA GLY A 119 -26.24 -14.42 -9.47
C GLY A 119 -26.75 -13.85 -8.15
N SER A 120 -27.26 -14.75 -7.30
CA SER A 120 -27.77 -14.40 -5.98
C SER A 120 -27.10 -15.23 -4.88
N PHE A 121 -26.85 -14.64 -3.72
CA PHE A 121 -26.16 -15.30 -2.62
C PHE A 121 -26.72 -14.92 -1.26
N LYS A 122 -26.42 -15.75 -0.25
CA LYS A 122 -26.80 -15.54 1.14
C LYS A 122 -25.60 -15.78 2.04
N LEU A 123 -25.42 -14.93 3.06
CA LEU A 123 -24.43 -15.10 4.10
C LEU A 123 -25.06 -15.74 5.33
N ILE A 124 -24.36 -16.71 5.91
CA ILE A 124 -24.75 -17.36 7.16
C ILE A 124 -23.56 -17.25 8.12
N GLY A 125 -23.70 -16.45 9.17
CA GLY A 125 -22.67 -16.24 10.18
C GLY A 125 -23.04 -16.95 11.47
N GLN A 126 -22.17 -17.85 11.94
CA GLN A 126 -22.20 -18.37 13.30
C GLN A 126 -21.40 -17.45 14.21
N PHE A 127 -22.09 -16.86 15.19
CA PHE A 127 -21.48 -16.07 16.25
C PHE A 127 -21.57 -16.82 17.57
N ALA A 128 -20.81 -16.36 18.57
CA ALA A 128 -20.79 -16.95 19.90
C ALA A 128 -22.19 -17.12 20.52
N ASP A 129 -23.11 -16.19 20.24
CA ASP A 129 -24.47 -16.20 20.79
C ASP A 129 -25.48 -16.94 19.90
N ARG A 130 -25.43 -16.77 18.58
CA ARG A 130 -26.42 -17.33 17.64
C ARG A 130 -25.91 -17.41 16.22
N VAL A 131 -26.65 -18.12 15.37
CA VAL A 131 -26.53 -18.04 13.92
C VAL A 131 -27.37 -16.87 13.41
N ARG A 132 -26.79 -16.03 12.55
CA ARG A 132 -27.47 -14.94 11.83
C ARG A 132 -27.38 -15.21 10.35
N GLN A 133 -28.42 -14.88 9.62
CA GLN A 133 -28.48 -15.05 8.17
C GLN A 133 -28.80 -13.71 7.51
N SER A 134 -28.30 -13.51 6.29
CA SER A 134 -28.69 -12.39 5.46
C SER A 134 -29.96 -12.68 4.66
N PRO A 135 -30.70 -11.65 4.20
CA PRO A 135 -31.55 -11.83 3.04
C PRO A 135 -30.70 -12.22 1.82
N VAL A 136 -31.36 -12.70 0.76
CA VAL A 136 -30.71 -12.97 -0.53
C VAL A 136 -30.22 -11.65 -1.10
N ALA A 137 -28.93 -11.58 -1.39
CA ALA A 137 -28.28 -10.44 -2.02
C ALA A 137 -28.06 -10.73 -3.51
N GLN A 138 -28.42 -9.78 -4.36
CA GLN A 138 -28.23 -9.85 -5.80
C GLN A 138 -26.89 -9.23 -6.20
N VAL A 139 -26.13 -9.90 -7.06
CA VAL A 139 -24.85 -9.40 -7.58
C VAL A 139 -25.11 -8.42 -8.73
N ASN A 140 -25.06 -7.13 -8.42
CA ASN A 140 -25.21 -6.05 -9.41
C ASN A 140 -23.85 -5.73 -10.08
N THR A 141 -23.87 -5.45 -11.38
CA THR A 141 -22.69 -5.52 -12.27
C THR A 141 -22.25 -4.21 -12.89
N LEU A 142 -22.31 -3.12 -12.13
CA LEU A 142 -21.82 -1.84 -12.63
C LEU A 142 -20.31 -1.62 -12.36
N GLY A 143 -19.63 -2.52 -11.64
CA GLY A 143 -18.19 -2.45 -11.36
C GLY A 143 -17.42 -3.60 -12.02
N GLY A 144 -16.40 -3.27 -12.81
CA GLY A 144 -15.62 -4.25 -13.60
C GLY A 144 -15.16 -5.51 -12.84
N PHE A 145 -15.02 -6.60 -13.61
CA PHE A 145 -14.90 -8.02 -13.25
C PHE A 145 -13.92 -8.47 -12.13
N LEU A 146 -13.14 -7.58 -11.52
CA LEU A 146 -11.98 -7.98 -10.71
C LEU A 146 -12.10 -7.71 -9.20
N ARG A 147 -12.92 -6.75 -8.75
CA ARG A 147 -13.03 -6.42 -7.32
C ARG A 147 -14.44 -6.00 -6.92
N ARG A 148 -14.99 -6.68 -5.91
CA ARG A 148 -16.30 -6.36 -5.32
C ARG A 148 -16.15 -6.10 -3.85
N ASN A 149 -16.86 -5.09 -3.35
CA ASN A 149 -16.84 -4.73 -1.94
C ASN A 149 -18.27 -4.75 -1.41
N TRP A 150 -18.49 -5.53 -0.37
CA TRP A 150 -19.76 -5.67 0.30
C TRP A 150 -19.59 -5.24 1.76
N ARG A 151 -20.51 -4.41 2.23
CA ARG A 151 -20.66 -4.07 3.64
C ARG A 151 -21.69 -4.99 4.26
N VAL A 152 -21.28 -5.68 5.32
CA VAL A 152 -22.13 -6.59 6.09
C VAL A 152 -22.42 -5.96 7.44
N THR A 153 -23.65 -5.47 7.62
CA THR A 153 -24.09 -4.94 8.92
C THR A 153 -24.61 -6.09 9.78
N VAL A 154 -23.99 -6.27 10.95
CA VAL A 154 -24.37 -7.27 11.94
C VAL A 154 -25.29 -6.60 12.97
N SER A 155 -26.57 -6.96 12.90
CA SER A 155 -27.58 -6.55 13.88
C SER A 155 -27.73 -7.60 14.97
N ALA A 156 -28.63 -7.37 15.94
CA ALA A 156 -28.93 -8.34 16.98
C ALA A 156 -29.48 -9.66 16.42
N THR A 157 -30.26 -9.62 15.33
CA THR A 157 -31.03 -10.75 14.80
C THR A 157 -30.59 -11.23 13.42
N GLU A 158 -30.08 -10.34 12.57
CA GLU A 158 -29.82 -10.62 11.15
C GLU A 158 -28.51 -10.01 10.65
N LEU A 159 -28.07 -10.48 9.48
CA LEU A 159 -27.02 -9.84 8.68
C LEU A 159 -27.67 -9.02 7.58
N ARG A 160 -27.21 -7.79 7.33
CA ARG A 160 -27.63 -7.01 6.16
C ARG A 160 -26.44 -6.84 5.24
N VAL A 161 -26.62 -7.21 3.98
CA VAL A 161 -25.58 -7.13 2.96
C VAL A 161 -25.93 -5.99 2.02
N ALA A 162 -25.01 -5.05 1.85
CA ALA A 162 -25.15 -3.94 0.92
C ALA A 162 -23.86 -3.78 0.12
N GLU A 163 -23.98 -3.47 -1.17
CA GLU A 163 -22.82 -3.17 -2.00
C GLU A 163 -22.19 -1.86 -1.53
N ASP A 164 -20.87 -1.85 -1.33
CA ASP A 164 -20.12 -0.67 -0.92
C ASP A 164 -19.51 0.02 -2.14
N SER A 165 -20.35 0.80 -2.83
CA SER A 165 -19.93 1.60 -3.99
C SER A 165 -18.88 2.67 -3.64
N GLY A 166 -18.77 3.06 -2.37
CA GLY A 166 -17.81 4.04 -1.89
C GLY A 166 -16.37 3.53 -1.78
N LEU A 167 -16.14 2.22 -1.85
CA LEU A 167 -14.79 1.63 -1.82
C LEU A 167 -14.16 1.51 -3.20
N LEU A 168 -14.95 1.50 -4.27
CA LEU A 168 -14.47 1.43 -5.66
C LEU A 168 -13.71 2.71 -6.09
N THR A 169 -14.00 3.86 -5.48
CA THR A 169 -13.32 5.14 -5.71
C THR A 169 -11.92 5.24 -5.07
N LYS A 170 -11.48 4.25 -4.27
CA LYS A 170 -10.10 4.22 -3.75
C LYS A 170 -9.02 3.94 -4.82
N GLN A 171 -9.40 3.71 -6.07
CA GLN A 171 -8.48 3.55 -7.21
C GLN A 171 -7.74 4.83 -7.64
N GLY A 172 -7.98 5.99 -7.00
CA GLY A 172 -7.16 7.19 -7.13
C GLY A 172 -5.83 7.17 -6.36
N SER A 173 -5.26 5.98 -6.10
CA SER A 173 -4.11 5.80 -5.19
C SER A 173 -2.90 6.65 -5.56
N GLY A 174 -2.63 6.82 -6.86
CA GLY A 174 -1.52 7.66 -7.33
C GLY A 174 -1.70 9.13 -6.97
N LEU A 175 -2.88 9.71 -7.25
CA LEU A 175 -3.15 11.12 -6.94
C LEU A 175 -3.18 11.37 -5.43
N LEU A 176 -3.77 10.44 -4.66
CA LEU A 176 -3.77 10.52 -3.21
C LEU A 176 -2.36 10.40 -2.64
N TYR A 177 -1.54 9.47 -3.14
CA TYR A 177 -0.14 9.31 -2.72
C TYR A 177 0.69 10.56 -3.04
N TRP A 178 0.67 11.04 -4.29
CA TRP A 178 1.46 12.22 -4.67
C TRP A 178 0.94 13.51 -4.03
N GLY A 179 -0.39 13.63 -3.86
CA GLY A 179 -1.01 14.76 -3.17
C GLY A 179 -0.66 14.79 -1.68
N SER A 180 -0.74 13.64 -0.99
CA SER A 180 -0.34 13.52 0.41
C SER A 180 1.17 13.73 0.59
N PHE A 181 2.01 13.20 -0.30
CA PHE A 181 3.44 13.44 -0.31
C PHE A 181 3.77 14.93 -0.47
N GLY A 182 3.17 15.58 -1.48
CA GLY A 182 3.39 17.00 -1.74
C GLY A 182 2.95 17.87 -0.56
N LEU A 183 1.80 17.58 0.03
CA LEU A 183 1.30 18.31 1.19
C LEU A 183 2.20 18.10 2.43
N THR A 184 2.63 16.88 2.69
CA THR A 184 3.56 16.53 3.76
C THR A 184 4.88 17.29 3.59
N LEU A 185 5.47 17.22 2.39
CA LEU A 185 6.72 17.91 2.08
C LEU A 185 6.61 19.43 2.28
N LEU A 186 5.52 20.06 1.81
CA LEU A 186 5.29 21.49 1.99
C LEU A 186 5.17 21.88 3.47
N LEU A 187 4.40 21.11 4.24
CA LEU A 187 4.22 21.33 5.68
C LEU A 187 5.57 21.25 6.41
N GLU A 188 6.34 20.21 6.14
CA GLU A 188 7.61 20.00 6.81
C GLU A 188 8.67 21.04 6.43
N LEU A 189 8.72 21.45 5.16
CA LEU A 189 9.57 22.57 4.74
C LEU A 189 9.18 23.87 5.46
N ALA A 190 7.90 24.11 5.69
CA ALA A 190 7.43 25.27 6.45
C ALA A 190 7.84 25.20 7.93
N VAL A 191 7.65 24.05 8.57
CA VAL A 191 8.06 23.80 9.97
C VAL A 191 9.58 23.94 10.12
N ALA A 192 10.34 23.35 9.20
CA ALA A 192 11.79 23.44 9.18
C ALA A 192 12.29 24.88 8.99
N SER A 193 11.66 25.62 8.08
CA SER A 193 11.98 27.04 7.87
C SER A 193 11.72 27.87 9.13
N ALA A 194 10.58 27.68 9.80
CA ALA A 194 10.25 28.37 11.04
C ALA A 194 11.24 28.01 12.17
N TYR A 195 11.60 26.74 12.30
CA TYR A 195 12.57 26.25 13.28
C TYR A 195 13.96 26.85 13.04
N LEU A 196 14.46 26.84 11.81
CA LEU A 196 15.79 27.41 11.48
C LEU A 196 15.81 28.93 11.61
N LYS A 197 14.72 29.61 11.31
CA LYS A 197 14.57 31.05 11.57
C LYS A 197 14.65 31.35 13.06
N LYS A 198 14.02 30.53 13.91
CA LYS A 198 14.13 30.65 15.38
C LYS A 198 15.56 30.46 15.87
N LEU A 199 16.34 29.59 15.22
CA LEU A 199 17.76 29.40 15.49
C LEU A 199 18.66 30.50 14.91
N GLN A 200 18.09 31.53 14.26
CA GLN A 200 18.84 32.59 13.59
C GLN A 200 19.85 32.05 12.57
N ALA A 201 19.53 30.92 11.94
CA ALA A 201 20.38 30.34 10.91
C ALA A 201 20.48 31.27 9.70
N ASN A 202 21.69 31.38 9.12
CA ASN A 202 21.88 32.16 7.90
C ASN A 202 21.16 31.51 6.69
N ALA A 203 20.92 32.29 5.64
CA ALA A 203 20.18 31.84 4.46
C ALA A 203 20.79 30.60 3.79
N ALA A 204 22.13 30.48 3.78
CA ALA A 204 22.82 29.33 3.21
C ALA A 204 22.53 28.03 4.00
N VAL A 205 22.55 28.09 5.34
CA VAL A 205 22.21 26.95 6.20
C VAL A 205 20.75 26.57 6.05
N VAL A 206 19.84 27.56 5.95
CA VAL A 206 18.41 27.32 5.70
C VAL A 206 18.23 26.58 4.38
N GLN A 207 18.69 27.15 3.28
CA GLN A 207 18.54 26.56 1.94
C GLN A 207 19.10 25.13 1.90
N ARG A 208 20.29 24.91 2.44
CA ARG A 208 20.91 23.57 2.50
C ARG A 208 20.09 22.56 3.28
N THR A 209 19.58 22.97 4.44
CA THR A 209 18.81 22.07 5.31
C THR A 209 17.48 21.71 4.65
N LEU A 210 16.82 22.68 4.00
CA LEU A 210 15.57 22.43 3.26
C LEU A 210 15.78 21.49 2.06
N ILE A 211 16.85 21.67 1.29
CA ILE A 211 17.20 20.74 0.20
C ILE A 211 17.46 19.34 0.76
N SER A 212 18.20 19.25 1.86
CA SER A 212 18.51 17.97 2.52
C SER A 212 17.24 17.28 3.02
N LEU A 213 16.32 18.04 3.63
CA LEU A 213 15.03 17.54 4.11
C LEU A 213 14.20 16.97 2.94
N GLY A 214 14.09 17.71 1.83
CA GLY A 214 13.39 17.23 0.64
C GLY A 214 13.98 15.92 0.11
N LEU A 215 15.30 15.82 -0.02
CA LEU A 215 15.98 14.60 -0.48
C LEU A 215 15.75 13.41 0.46
N VAL A 216 15.74 13.65 1.77
CA VAL A 216 15.46 12.61 2.76
C VAL A 216 14.00 12.17 2.69
N GLN A 217 13.07 13.09 2.46
CA GLN A 217 11.65 12.76 2.32
C GLN A 217 11.34 11.89 1.11
N PHE A 218 12.04 12.11 -0.02
CA PHE A 218 11.94 11.23 -1.19
C PHE A 218 12.36 9.77 -0.93
N VAL A 219 13.07 9.50 0.16
CA VAL A 219 13.52 8.16 0.55
C VAL A 219 12.71 7.60 1.72
N SER A 220 12.43 8.42 2.73
CA SER A 220 11.74 7.99 3.96
C SER A 220 10.23 7.87 3.80
N TYR A 221 9.60 8.78 3.04
CA TYR A 221 8.15 8.77 2.84
C TYR A 221 7.61 7.46 2.23
N PRO A 222 8.19 6.90 1.13
CA PRO A 222 7.72 5.62 0.59
C PRO A 222 7.80 4.48 1.62
N VAL A 223 8.80 4.52 2.52
CA VAL A 223 8.93 3.53 3.59
C VAL A 223 7.76 3.68 4.56
N VAL A 224 7.55 4.88 5.13
CA VAL A 224 6.46 5.09 6.11
C VAL A 224 5.10 4.75 5.50
N TRP A 225 4.84 5.20 4.26
CA TRP A 225 3.57 4.97 3.59
C TRP A 225 3.27 3.48 3.37
N HIS A 226 4.18 2.75 2.72
CA HIS A 226 3.93 1.35 2.38
C HIS A 226 4.12 0.38 3.55
N PHE A 227 4.98 0.70 4.51
CA PHE A 227 5.26 -0.23 5.60
C PHE A 227 4.10 -0.32 6.61
N VAL A 228 3.32 0.75 6.77
CA VAL A 228 2.06 0.69 7.54
C VAL A 228 1.00 -0.13 6.81
N GLU A 229 0.94 -0.04 5.48
CA GLU A 229 0.01 -0.84 4.66
C GLU A 229 0.27 -2.34 4.83
N ILE A 230 1.53 -2.79 4.76
CA ILE A 230 1.88 -4.23 4.82
C ILE A 230 1.63 -4.89 6.18
N ALA A 231 1.54 -4.09 7.24
CA ALA A 231 1.16 -4.57 8.56
C ALA A 231 -0.32 -4.99 8.60
N SER A 232 -1.14 -4.41 7.73
CA SER A 232 -2.55 -4.77 7.63
C SER A 232 -2.73 -6.15 6.98
N PRO A 233 -3.80 -6.87 7.33
CA PRO A 233 -4.14 -8.12 6.67
C PRO A 233 -4.58 -7.90 5.22
N PHE A 234 -4.63 -8.99 4.46
CA PHE A 234 -5.07 -9.02 3.07
C PHE A 234 -4.31 -8.05 2.15
N GLN A 235 -3.00 -7.99 2.30
CA GLN A 235 -2.14 -7.23 1.40
C GLN A 235 -1.58 -8.13 0.30
N PHE A 236 -1.50 -7.61 -0.91
CA PHE A 236 -0.85 -8.32 -2.01
C PHE A 236 0.64 -8.50 -1.70
N LEU A 237 1.20 -9.66 -2.07
CA LEU A 237 2.62 -9.92 -1.91
C LEU A 237 3.49 -8.87 -2.63
N SER A 238 3.03 -8.32 -3.76
CA SER A 238 3.72 -7.25 -4.46
C SER A 238 3.87 -5.98 -3.61
N VAL A 239 2.83 -5.58 -2.89
CA VAL A 239 2.88 -4.43 -1.96
C VAL A 239 3.86 -4.71 -0.82
N ARG A 240 3.87 -5.95 -0.29
CA ARG A 240 4.84 -6.36 0.74
C ARG A 240 6.27 -6.27 0.25
N VAL A 241 6.55 -6.87 -0.89
CA VAL A 241 7.89 -6.81 -1.50
C VAL A 241 8.27 -5.37 -1.77
N PHE A 242 7.36 -4.54 -2.29
CA PHE A 242 7.64 -3.13 -2.55
C PHE A 242 8.03 -2.37 -1.29
N ALA A 243 7.29 -2.54 -0.20
CA ALA A 243 7.63 -1.91 1.09
C ALA A 243 9.01 -2.34 1.60
N PHE A 244 9.35 -3.64 1.52
CA PHE A 244 10.67 -4.12 1.90
C PHE A 244 11.78 -3.60 0.98
N VAL A 245 11.51 -3.47 -0.32
CA VAL A 245 12.42 -2.84 -1.28
C VAL A 245 12.64 -1.37 -0.93
N CYS A 246 11.59 -0.61 -0.61
CA CYS A 246 11.71 0.78 -0.15
C CYS A 246 12.57 0.88 1.11
N LEU A 247 12.34 0.01 2.11
CA LEU A 247 13.15 -0.03 3.33
C LEU A 247 14.62 -0.36 3.02
N GLY A 248 14.86 -1.37 2.18
CA GLY A 248 16.20 -1.74 1.73
C GLY A 248 16.91 -0.61 1.00
N ILE A 249 16.20 0.12 0.13
CA ILE A 249 16.70 1.32 -0.56
C ILE A 249 17.07 2.40 0.46
N ALA A 250 16.23 2.67 1.47
CA ALA A 250 16.53 3.68 2.47
C ALA A 250 17.79 3.35 3.28
N VAL A 251 17.92 2.10 3.74
CA VAL A 251 19.12 1.63 4.44
C VAL A 251 20.36 1.72 3.55
N LEU A 252 20.29 1.20 2.32
CA LEU A 252 21.41 1.21 1.38
C LEU A 252 21.81 2.64 1.00
N TYR A 253 20.84 3.52 0.78
CA TYR A 253 21.07 4.93 0.50
C TYR A 253 21.85 5.62 1.63
N GLY A 254 21.44 5.41 2.88
CA GLY A 254 22.15 5.92 4.05
C GLY A 254 23.59 5.40 4.13
N LEU A 255 23.77 4.07 3.97
CA LEU A 255 25.08 3.41 4.01
C LEU A 255 26.02 3.90 2.90
N LEU A 256 25.53 4.07 1.67
CA LEU A 256 26.33 4.54 0.54
C LEU A 256 26.75 6.01 0.68
N LEU A 257 26.00 6.81 1.44
CA LEU A 257 26.36 8.21 1.71
C LEU A 257 27.36 8.37 2.88
N LEU A 258 27.51 7.36 3.76
CA LEU A 258 28.44 7.44 4.90
C LEU A 258 29.91 7.71 4.49
N PRO A 259 30.50 7.02 3.49
CA PRO A 259 31.86 7.31 3.04
C PRO A 259 31.98 8.73 2.45
N ALA A 260 30.92 9.23 1.82
CA ALA A 260 30.86 10.54 1.18
C ALA A 260 30.70 11.70 2.18
N ARG A 261 30.63 11.45 3.49
CA ARG A 261 30.50 12.49 4.54
C ARG A 261 31.58 13.58 4.49
N LYS A 262 32.75 13.27 3.93
CA LYS A 262 33.89 14.19 3.77
C LYS A 262 33.96 14.87 2.39
N ALA A 263 33.10 14.51 1.43
CA ALA A 263 33.07 15.12 0.09
C ALA A 263 32.80 16.64 0.17
N PRO A 264 32.82 17.43 -0.92
CA PRO A 264 32.23 18.77 -0.94
C PRO A 264 30.70 18.75 -1.08
N GLU A 265 30.01 19.81 -0.67
CA GLU A 265 28.54 19.82 -0.48
C GLU A 265 27.78 19.54 -1.75
N ARG A 266 28.11 20.29 -2.79
CA ARG A 266 27.56 20.09 -4.13
C ARG A 266 27.68 18.65 -4.60
N ARG A 267 28.81 18.00 -4.32
CA ARG A 267 29.05 16.59 -4.67
C ARG A 267 28.21 15.63 -3.83
N LEU A 268 28.00 15.94 -2.55
CA LEU A 268 27.14 15.14 -1.68
C LEU A 268 25.68 15.19 -2.12
N VAL A 269 25.17 16.38 -2.46
CA VAL A 269 23.81 16.58 -2.99
C VAL A 269 23.65 15.89 -4.35
N GLN A 270 24.62 16.07 -5.26
CA GLN A 270 24.60 15.38 -6.57
C GLN A 270 24.65 13.86 -6.42
N LEU A 271 25.49 13.34 -5.53
CA LEU A 271 25.58 11.91 -5.25
C LEU A 271 24.28 11.39 -4.64
N SER A 272 23.71 12.12 -3.68
CA SER A 272 22.41 11.81 -3.07
C SER A 272 21.31 11.72 -4.12
N LEU A 273 21.18 12.73 -5.00
CA LEU A 273 20.19 12.71 -6.07
C LEU A 273 20.43 11.55 -7.06
N ALA A 274 21.68 11.32 -7.47
CA ALA A 274 22.02 10.23 -8.39
C ALA A 274 21.74 8.85 -7.78
N LEU A 275 22.08 8.65 -6.51
CA LEU A 275 21.77 7.43 -5.76
C LEU A 275 20.26 7.24 -5.63
N TRP A 276 19.51 8.29 -5.32
CA TRP A 276 18.06 8.20 -5.25
C TRP A 276 17.45 7.76 -6.58
N ILE A 277 17.80 8.42 -7.70
CA ILE A 277 17.31 8.06 -9.04
C ILE A 277 17.63 6.59 -9.36
N PHE A 278 18.88 6.19 -9.13
CA PHE A 278 19.33 4.83 -9.44
C PHE A 278 18.63 3.77 -8.58
N LEU A 279 18.62 3.96 -7.25
CA LEU A 279 18.02 3.00 -6.31
C LEU A 279 16.50 2.93 -6.47
N PHE A 280 15.83 4.06 -6.67
CA PHE A 280 14.38 4.10 -6.90
C PHE A 280 14.01 3.42 -8.23
N GLY A 281 14.75 3.70 -9.31
CA GLY A 281 14.56 3.04 -10.60
C GLY A 281 14.76 1.53 -10.51
N ALA A 282 15.82 1.07 -9.84
CA ALA A 282 16.04 -0.36 -9.57
C ALA A 282 14.90 -0.96 -8.71
N GLY A 283 14.43 -0.22 -7.71
CA GLY A 283 13.31 -0.61 -6.87
C GLY A 283 12.02 -0.83 -7.65
N ILE A 284 11.69 0.05 -8.60
CA ILE A 284 10.54 -0.12 -9.50
C ILE A 284 10.67 -1.40 -10.33
N VAL A 285 11.85 -1.66 -10.89
CA VAL A 285 12.07 -2.89 -11.69
C VAL A 285 11.82 -4.13 -10.84
N VAL A 286 12.36 -4.17 -9.61
CA VAL A 286 12.08 -5.27 -8.67
C VAL A 286 10.58 -5.35 -8.37
N ALA A 287 9.92 -4.23 -8.08
CA ALA A 287 8.49 -4.17 -7.80
C ALA A 287 7.66 -4.77 -8.95
N VAL A 288 7.97 -4.43 -10.19
CA VAL A 288 7.29 -4.93 -11.39
C VAL A 288 7.50 -6.44 -11.54
N LEU A 289 8.73 -6.93 -11.39
CA LEU A 289 9.04 -8.36 -11.46
C LEU A 289 8.27 -9.16 -10.39
N PHE A 290 8.14 -8.62 -9.18
CA PHE A 290 7.36 -9.22 -8.11
C PHE A 290 5.86 -8.88 -8.16
N SER A 291 5.41 -8.04 -9.10
CA SER A 291 3.97 -7.79 -9.32
C SER A 291 3.40 -8.66 -10.43
N TYR A 292 4.25 -9.39 -11.15
CA TYR A 292 3.81 -10.27 -12.23
C TYR A 292 3.13 -11.54 -11.68
N GLY A 293 2.00 -11.89 -12.30
CA GLY A 293 1.18 -13.07 -12.01
C GLY A 293 -0.05 -12.82 -11.11
N PRO A 294 -1.06 -13.71 -11.15
CA PRO A 294 -2.19 -13.66 -10.23
C PRO A 294 -1.70 -13.92 -8.80
N ARG A 295 -1.99 -13.01 -7.87
CA ARG A 295 -1.65 -13.18 -6.46
C ARG A 295 -2.86 -12.93 -5.59
N ILE A 296 -3.19 -13.93 -4.77
CA ILE A 296 -4.18 -13.78 -3.72
C ILE A 296 -3.55 -12.97 -2.58
N PRO A 297 -4.27 -11.98 -2.02
CA PRO A 297 -3.83 -11.28 -0.81
C PRO A 297 -3.52 -12.23 0.35
N LEU A 298 -2.46 -11.92 1.10
CA LEU A 298 -2.05 -12.70 2.26
C LEU A 298 -2.94 -12.36 3.46
N GLU A 299 -3.58 -13.37 4.05
CA GLU A 299 -4.53 -13.20 5.15
C GLU A 299 -3.88 -12.56 6.39
N SER A 300 -2.74 -13.09 6.83
CA SER A 300 -2.05 -12.60 8.02
C SER A 300 -1.33 -11.28 7.74
N GLY A 301 -1.64 -10.24 8.52
CA GLY A 301 -0.79 -9.06 8.64
C GLY A 301 0.57 -9.42 9.27
N LEU A 302 1.62 -8.64 9.00
CA LEU A 302 2.92 -8.88 9.63
C LEU A 302 2.89 -8.56 11.12
N TRP A 303 2.28 -7.42 11.50
CA TRP A 303 2.21 -6.92 12.86
C TRP A 303 0.87 -6.25 13.13
N PRO A 304 0.44 -6.12 14.39
CA PRO A 304 -0.66 -5.24 14.74
C PRO A 304 -0.37 -3.81 14.24
N ARG A 305 -1.35 -3.19 13.60
CA ARG A 305 -1.21 -1.85 13.02
C ARG A 305 -0.61 -0.80 13.98
N PRO A 306 -1.01 -0.71 15.27
CA PRO A 306 -0.41 0.25 16.19
C PRO A 306 1.10 0.05 16.40
N VAL A 307 1.54 -1.22 16.41
CA VAL A 307 2.96 -1.57 16.54
C VAL A 307 3.72 -1.16 15.30
N ALA A 308 3.18 -1.45 14.11
CA ALA A 308 3.80 -1.05 12.85
C ALA A 308 3.93 0.47 12.71
N VAL A 309 2.88 1.23 13.07
CA VAL A 309 2.93 2.69 13.09
C VAL A 309 4.02 3.17 14.05
N ALA A 310 4.05 2.69 15.30
CA ALA A 310 5.04 3.12 16.27
C ALA A 310 6.49 2.82 15.83
N VAL A 311 6.74 1.63 15.27
CA VAL A 311 8.05 1.25 14.72
C VAL A 311 8.44 2.15 13.55
N MET A 312 7.50 2.46 12.67
CA MET A 312 7.77 3.28 11.49
C MET A 312 7.99 4.75 11.81
N GLU A 313 7.25 5.31 12.76
CA GLU A 313 7.47 6.66 13.27
C GLU A 313 8.86 6.78 13.92
N PHE A 314 9.23 5.80 14.75
CA PHE A 314 10.57 5.77 15.35
C PHE A 314 11.67 5.67 14.29
N PHE A 315 11.48 4.79 13.28
CA PHE A 315 12.39 4.68 12.16
C PHE A 315 12.52 6.01 11.41
N ALA A 316 11.40 6.63 11.04
CA ALA A 316 11.38 7.91 10.30
C ALA A 316 12.16 8.98 11.06
N ILE A 317 11.85 9.18 12.34
CA ILE A 317 12.51 10.18 13.18
C ILE A 317 14.02 9.91 13.28
N ALA A 318 14.42 8.67 13.59
CA ALA A 318 15.82 8.32 13.77
C ALA A 318 16.62 8.41 12.45
N TYR A 319 16.04 7.89 11.37
CA TYR A 319 16.65 7.88 10.04
C TYR A 319 16.80 9.30 9.50
N GLU A 320 15.74 10.10 9.54
CA GLU A 320 15.76 11.48 9.07
C GLU A 320 16.73 12.33 9.88
N ALA A 321 16.74 12.22 11.22
CA ALA A 321 17.70 12.93 12.05
C ALA A 321 19.16 12.61 11.67
N ALA A 322 19.47 11.32 11.45
CA ALA A 322 20.79 10.88 11.03
C ALA A 322 21.17 11.40 9.64
N MET A 323 20.24 11.32 8.69
CA MET A 323 20.47 11.78 7.31
C MET A 323 20.57 13.30 7.21
N LEU A 324 19.73 14.04 7.93
CA LEU A 324 19.83 15.50 8.04
C LEU A 324 21.17 15.90 8.64
N LYS A 325 21.64 15.23 9.69
CA LYS A 325 22.96 15.49 10.28
C LYS A 325 24.09 15.25 9.27
N LEU A 326 23.99 14.15 8.50
CA LEU A 326 24.97 13.78 7.48
C LEU A 326 25.00 14.81 6.33
N LEU A 327 23.84 15.13 5.77
CA LEU A 327 23.71 16.00 4.59
C LEU A 327 23.91 17.48 4.90
N SER A 328 23.52 17.94 6.10
CA SER A 328 23.70 19.34 6.54
C SER A 328 25.12 19.68 7.00
N ARG A 329 26.09 18.75 6.94
CA ARG A 329 27.53 19.01 7.19
C ARG A 329 27.84 19.77 8.48
N LYS A 330 27.24 19.34 9.58
CA LYS A 330 27.40 19.99 10.89
C LYS A 330 26.77 21.39 11.00
N ALA A 331 25.96 21.87 10.05
CA ALA A 331 25.11 23.05 10.33
C ALA A 331 24.27 22.83 11.58
N LEU A 332 23.76 21.60 11.71
CA LEU A 332 22.93 21.19 12.81
C LEU A 332 23.74 20.29 13.74
N THR A 333 23.58 20.50 15.05
CA THR A 333 24.00 19.53 16.07
C THR A 333 23.09 18.29 15.99
N TRP A 334 23.50 17.18 16.61
CA TRP A 334 22.64 15.99 16.68
C TRP A 334 21.29 16.29 17.36
N GLN A 335 21.31 17.10 18.43
CA GLN A 335 20.10 17.55 19.11
C GLN A 335 19.22 18.38 18.16
N GLN A 336 19.80 19.32 17.41
CA GLN A 336 19.03 20.14 16.47
C GLN A 336 18.43 19.31 15.32
N SER A 337 19.17 18.33 14.77
CA SER A 337 18.66 17.42 13.75
C SER A 337 17.55 16.52 14.29
N GLY A 338 17.70 15.99 15.52
CA GLY A 338 16.69 15.18 16.18
C GLY A 338 15.42 15.97 16.48
N SER A 339 15.53 17.17 17.07
CA SER A 339 14.38 18.04 17.33
C SER A 339 13.68 18.47 16.05
N LEU A 340 14.43 18.77 14.98
CA LEU A 340 13.84 19.13 13.70
C LEU A 340 13.03 17.97 13.11
N SER A 341 13.60 16.76 13.05
CA SER A 341 12.90 15.59 12.53
C SER A 341 11.67 15.21 13.38
N LEU A 342 11.77 15.30 14.71
CA LEU A 342 10.62 15.08 15.60
C LEU A 342 9.50 16.09 15.31
N LEU A 343 9.82 17.38 15.14
CA LEU A 343 8.83 18.42 14.88
C LEU A 343 8.18 18.28 13.50
N THR A 344 8.94 17.90 12.47
CA THR A 344 8.39 17.69 11.12
C THR A 344 7.45 16.47 11.11
N ASN A 345 7.87 15.33 11.68
CA ASN A 345 7.01 14.14 11.77
C ASN A 345 5.76 14.40 12.62
N LEU A 346 5.90 15.09 13.76
CA LEU A 346 4.75 15.46 14.60
C LEU A 346 3.75 16.34 13.84
N ALA A 347 4.23 17.31 13.06
CA ALA A 347 3.35 18.15 12.25
C ALA A 347 2.63 17.34 11.18
N SER A 348 3.33 16.45 10.48
CA SER A 348 2.77 15.54 9.48
C SER A 348 1.73 14.60 10.08
N TRP A 349 1.98 14.05 11.27
CA TRP A 349 1.05 13.22 12.01
C TRP A 349 -0.21 13.99 12.45
N LEU A 350 -0.05 15.22 12.96
CA LEU A 350 -1.18 16.09 13.34
C LEU A 350 -2.05 16.44 12.13
N LEU A 351 -1.41 16.75 10.99
CA LEU A 351 -2.11 17.03 9.75
C LEU A 351 -2.90 15.80 9.28
N GLY A 352 -2.27 14.62 9.25
CA GLY A 352 -2.94 13.37 8.90
C GLY A 352 -4.14 13.08 9.82
N SER A 353 -3.98 13.28 11.13
CA SER A 353 -5.04 13.10 12.11
C SER A 353 -6.21 14.08 11.89
N LEU A 354 -5.92 15.33 11.53
CA LEU A 354 -6.94 16.33 11.21
C LEU A 354 -7.73 15.94 9.94
N PHE A 355 -7.06 15.47 8.89
CA PHE A 355 -7.75 14.99 7.68
C PHE A 355 -8.69 13.82 7.99
N LEU A 356 -8.27 12.91 8.87
CA LEU A 356 -9.10 11.78 9.30
C LEU A 356 -10.31 12.23 10.11
N ALA A 357 -10.14 13.23 10.98
CA ALA A 357 -11.23 13.79 11.79
C ALA A 357 -12.25 14.55 10.94
N VAL A 358 -11.80 15.38 9.98
CA VAL A 358 -12.66 16.24 9.17
C VAL A 358 -13.29 15.49 8.00
N GLY A 359 -12.55 14.55 7.38
CA GLY A 359 -12.98 13.87 6.16
C GLY A 359 -14.14 12.88 6.32
N GLY A 360 -14.61 12.61 7.55
CA GLY A 360 -15.66 11.62 7.80
C GLY A 360 -15.30 10.19 7.34
N VAL A 361 -14.06 9.96 6.90
CA VAL A 361 -13.57 8.66 6.43
C VAL A 361 -13.23 7.81 7.64
N ARG A 362 -14.27 7.34 8.34
CA ARG A 362 -14.20 6.45 9.50
C ARG A 362 -13.57 5.08 9.22
N SER A 363 -13.05 4.84 8.01
CA SER A 363 -12.50 3.56 7.56
C SER A 363 -11.09 3.66 6.95
N ILE A 364 -10.32 4.72 7.28
CA ILE A 364 -8.87 4.78 6.97
C ILE A 364 -7.98 4.47 8.21
N VAL A 365 -8.54 4.48 9.43
CA VAL A 365 -7.79 4.20 10.67
C VAL A 365 -8.03 2.79 11.17
#